data_AF-A0A9P1HBI1-F1
#
_entry.id   AF-A0A9P1HBI1-F1
#
_cell.length_a   1.000
_cell.length_b   1.000
_cell.length_c   1.000
_cell.angle_alpha   90.00
_cell.angle_beta   90.00
_cell.angle_gamma   90.00
#
_symmetry.space_group_name_H-M   'P 1'
#
loop_
_entity.id
_entity.type
_entity.pdbx_description
1 polymer ?
#
loop_
_entity_poly.entity_id
_entity_poly.type
_entity_poly.pdbx_seq_one_letter_code
_entity_poly.pdbx_strand_id
1 'polypeptide(L)'
;MAVVEGRDVGIGELDVAGSQSPHDTVAWLEKQPDAERAAAADAIFDQLTSGEALTKASSSKVRVKLCGFLEKCSKSESQTVKDWALSDGLYMRLFDLYLEWNESDAERSLRLVLDLLVDLMIRGQSHKEPPCVRLTVLDTLVSIMARQSTKPLAKSAIMVLDRFLTKSVVTLEEVANSYKAQKKSELHISDLAFWKDYLSEVFVWMETQFVCPVAGKFIATVHRLLSVESERGFLTRSPFTVGAWHEWLLEFLAAEPSLLDGVKNYIFVPLFKSDKNSSVQLLQRMNRLDKGILNPETDLDIPATLQLASLEVGKRVGLVEEPVYGQTQTKGQTDQVVLQEDLLKLVLVHPSYSVRTHALSLIVSSSSTTRPYSPTALALLQQHLGMYFADSEARFRNEFLAKLRDMYKRVRGGIFVLRRSLARARAALHKADAAQSRKPALYHTNIISHPEPELAAALKLHEDFLQWYIRFLRAELVPTASYQRHVTSLKAIIKIIQLEAVPVKTWETTDDGTILFSIFDSTWSRALLDLLMDPFDDLPSPQGVSPSESLAQFLARANQLANQTGRADHANGVARAYELLHRFSPDQDAKHALLEELIAALMKRIAAAEDNLGLAVLDAPTHGFSRR
;
A
#
# COMPACT_ATOMS: atom_id res chain seq x y z
N MET A 1 -8.91 -34.14 45.93
CA MET A 1 -9.16 -33.82 47.35
C MET A 1 -7.94 -34.17 48.17
N ALA A 2 -7.10 -33.16 48.41
CA ALA A 2 -6.22 -33.04 49.56
C ALA A 2 -6.03 -31.52 49.69
N VAL A 3 -6.80 -30.91 50.58
CA VAL A 3 -6.76 -29.47 50.87
C VAL A 3 -5.50 -29.24 51.69
N VAL A 4 -4.50 -28.62 51.10
CA VAL A 4 -3.37 -28.06 51.84
C VAL A 4 -3.83 -26.69 52.30
N GLU A 5 -4.04 -26.55 53.61
CA GLU A 5 -4.39 -25.30 54.29
C GLU A 5 -3.35 -24.22 53.95
N GLY A 6 -3.82 -23.12 53.38
CA GLY A 6 -3.00 -21.97 53.05
C GLY A 6 -2.49 -21.30 54.31
N ARG A 7 -1.16 -21.29 54.49
CA ARG A 7 -0.53 -20.22 55.25
C ARG A 7 -0.72 -18.94 54.46
N ASP A 8 -1.38 -17.97 55.09
CA ASP A 8 -1.54 -16.61 54.59
C ASP A 8 -0.16 -15.95 54.58
N VAL A 9 0.61 -16.18 53.51
CA VAL A 9 1.82 -15.43 53.21
C VAL A 9 1.34 -13.99 53.06
N GLY A 10 1.71 -13.08 53.97
CA GLY A 10 1.17 -11.72 54.09
C GLY A 10 1.36 -10.82 52.86
N ILE A 11 0.71 -11.18 51.75
CA ILE A 11 0.78 -10.56 50.42
C ILE A 11 -0.35 -9.53 50.26
N GLY A 12 -1.41 -9.63 51.08
CA GLY A 12 -2.54 -8.70 51.06
C GLY A 12 -2.17 -7.23 51.31
N GLU A 13 -1.00 -6.94 51.89
CA GLU A 13 -0.49 -5.58 52.10
C GLU A 13 0.43 -5.07 50.97
N LEU A 14 0.84 -5.93 50.02
CA LEU A 14 1.71 -5.52 48.91
C LEU A 14 0.88 -4.95 47.75
N ASP A 15 1.06 -3.66 47.44
CA ASP A 15 0.48 -3.00 46.26
C ASP A 15 1.24 -3.38 44.98
N VAL A 16 1.18 -4.66 44.60
CA VAL A 16 1.89 -5.23 43.45
C VAL A 16 1.44 -4.58 42.13
N ALA A 17 0.14 -4.28 42.02
CA ALA A 17 -0.44 -3.67 40.82
C ALA A 17 -0.24 -2.14 40.75
N GLY A 18 -0.18 -1.42 41.88
CA GLY A 18 -0.19 0.05 41.95
C GLY A 18 1.18 0.73 41.83
N SER A 19 1.77 1.26 42.89
CA SER A 19 2.95 2.16 42.81
C SER A 19 4.32 1.49 42.94
N GLN A 20 4.39 0.27 43.49
CA GLN A 20 5.67 -0.40 43.75
C GLN A 20 6.40 -0.82 42.47
N SER A 21 7.74 -0.73 42.50
CA SER A 21 8.58 -1.14 41.38
C SER A 21 8.82 -2.66 41.39
N PRO A 22 9.04 -3.29 40.21
CA PRO A 22 9.38 -4.71 40.15
C PRO A 22 10.65 -5.07 40.93
N HIS A 23 11.59 -4.12 41.07
CA HIS A 23 12.81 -4.31 41.84
C HIS A 23 12.52 -4.46 43.34
N ASP A 24 11.67 -3.59 43.88
CA ASP A 24 11.30 -3.61 45.30
C ASP A 24 10.51 -4.88 45.66
N THR A 25 9.70 -5.35 44.70
CA THR A 25 8.92 -6.59 44.83
C THR A 25 9.84 -7.81 44.94
N VAL A 26 10.87 -7.90 44.09
CA VAL A 26 11.86 -9.00 44.15
C VAL A 26 12.75 -8.89 45.40
N ALA A 27 13.15 -7.67 45.79
CA ALA A 27 13.92 -7.47 47.02
C ALA A 27 13.12 -7.82 48.28
N TRP A 28 11.79 -7.66 48.26
CA TRP A 28 10.91 -8.17 49.32
C TRP A 28 10.83 -9.70 49.31
N LEU A 29 10.71 -10.30 48.12
CA LEU A 29 10.66 -11.75 47.94
C LEU A 29 11.93 -12.44 48.48
N GLU A 30 13.12 -11.87 48.22
CA GLU A 30 14.40 -12.40 48.70
C GLU A 30 14.53 -12.36 50.24
N LYS A 31 13.80 -11.48 50.92
CA LYS A 31 13.77 -11.40 52.39
C LYS A 31 12.87 -12.45 53.05
N GLN A 32 12.02 -13.13 52.28
CA GLN A 32 11.13 -14.17 52.80
C GLN A 32 11.89 -15.48 53.11
N PRO A 33 11.36 -16.34 53.99
CA PRO A 33 11.93 -17.66 54.26
C PRO A 33 12.05 -18.50 53.00
N ASP A 34 13.16 -19.21 52.82
CA ASP A 34 13.47 -19.91 51.56
C ASP A 34 12.38 -20.92 51.13
N ALA A 35 11.74 -21.59 52.10
CA ALA A 35 10.64 -22.52 51.87
C ALA A 35 9.34 -21.85 51.36
N GLU A 36 9.17 -20.54 51.57
CA GLU A 36 7.96 -19.79 51.23
C GLU A 36 8.16 -18.90 49.99
N ARG A 37 9.41 -18.71 49.53
CA ARG A 37 9.75 -17.85 48.38
C ARG A 37 9.05 -18.23 47.09
N ALA A 38 8.99 -19.52 46.75
CA ALA A 38 8.33 -19.98 45.52
C ALA A 38 6.81 -19.75 45.57
N ALA A 39 6.17 -20.07 46.71
CA ALA A 39 4.73 -19.84 46.90
C ALA A 39 4.38 -18.35 46.89
N ALA A 40 5.21 -17.51 47.51
CA ALA A 40 5.06 -16.05 47.48
C ALA A 40 5.19 -15.48 46.06
N ALA A 41 6.14 -16.00 45.27
CA ALA A 41 6.32 -15.59 43.87
C ALA A 41 5.12 -15.97 43.00
N ASP A 42 4.57 -17.17 43.20
CA ASP A 42 3.40 -17.67 42.47
C ASP A 42 2.15 -16.82 42.78
N ALA A 43 1.93 -16.48 44.05
CA ALA A 43 0.83 -15.60 44.45
C ALA A 43 0.96 -14.17 43.88
N ILE A 44 2.17 -13.62 43.78
CA ILE A 44 2.44 -12.33 43.12
C ILE A 44 2.11 -12.41 41.62
N PHE A 45 2.50 -13.51 40.96
CA PHE A 45 2.17 -13.75 39.55
C PHE A 45 0.65 -13.83 39.33
N ASP A 46 -0.07 -14.56 40.20
CA ASP A 46 -1.52 -14.70 40.14
C ASP A 46 -2.23 -13.35 40.32
N GLN A 47 -1.74 -12.52 41.25
CA GLN A 47 -2.28 -11.18 41.47
C GLN A 47 -2.08 -10.29 40.23
N LEU A 48 -0.89 -10.31 39.61
CA LEU A 48 -0.58 -9.53 38.40
C LEU A 48 -1.32 -10.01 37.15
N THR A 49 -1.72 -11.28 37.11
CA THR A 49 -2.43 -11.89 35.97
C THR A 49 -3.94 -11.95 36.16
N SER A 50 -4.44 -11.64 37.37
CA SER A 50 -5.87 -11.59 37.67
C SER A 50 -6.63 -10.56 36.82
N GLY A 51 -7.86 -10.91 36.43
CA GLY A 51 -8.74 -10.02 35.66
C GLY A 51 -9.03 -8.69 36.37
N GLU A 52 -9.01 -8.67 37.70
CA GLU A 52 -9.14 -7.44 38.49
C GLU A 52 -7.94 -6.50 38.35
N ALA A 53 -6.71 -7.01 38.36
CA ALA A 53 -5.52 -6.18 38.16
C ALA A 53 -5.48 -5.58 36.75
N LEU A 54 -5.87 -6.37 35.74
CA LEU A 54 -5.94 -5.97 34.34
C LEU A 54 -7.05 -4.93 34.05
N THR A 55 -8.07 -4.83 34.90
CA THR A 55 -9.18 -3.86 34.78
C THR A 55 -9.00 -2.62 35.65
N LYS A 56 -8.41 -2.74 36.86
CA LYS A 56 -8.20 -1.63 37.81
C LYS A 56 -7.08 -0.67 37.36
N ALA A 57 -6.06 -1.18 36.69
CA ALA A 57 -4.98 -0.39 36.10
C ALA A 57 -5.01 -0.49 34.58
N SER A 58 -4.33 0.43 33.86
CA SER A 58 -4.12 0.25 32.41
C SER A 58 -3.45 -1.11 32.19
N SER A 59 -4.13 -2.03 31.49
CA SER A 59 -3.69 -3.41 31.24
C SER A 59 -2.24 -3.46 30.72
N SER A 60 -1.84 -2.47 29.91
CA SER A 60 -0.47 -2.29 29.41
C SER A 60 0.58 -2.12 30.51
N LYS A 61 0.28 -1.35 31.57
CA LYS A 61 1.21 -1.08 32.68
C LYS A 61 1.42 -2.30 33.55
N VAL A 62 0.35 -3.06 33.80
CA VAL A 62 0.40 -4.30 34.58
C VAL A 62 1.24 -5.34 33.83
N ARG A 63 1.05 -5.49 32.51
CA ARG A 63 1.87 -6.39 31.67
C ARG A 63 3.35 -6.00 31.67
N VAL A 64 3.67 -4.70 31.59
CA VAL A 64 5.07 -4.23 31.68
C VAL A 64 5.68 -4.54 33.06
N LYS A 65 4.92 -4.38 34.14
CA LYS A 65 5.37 -4.74 35.48
C LYS A 65 5.59 -6.24 35.64
N LEU A 66 4.67 -7.06 35.13
CA LEU A 66 4.81 -8.51 35.10
C LEU A 66 6.11 -8.91 34.39
N CYS A 67 6.39 -8.31 33.22
CA CYS A 67 7.66 -8.54 32.52
C CYS A 67 8.87 -8.17 33.39
N GLY A 68 8.86 -6.97 33.98
CA GLY A 68 9.95 -6.52 34.85
C GLY A 68 10.16 -7.39 36.08
N PHE A 69 9.08 -7.92 36.65
CA PHE A 69 9.12 -8.83 37.81
C PHE A 69 9.79 -10.16 37.43
N LEU A 70 9.31 -10.82 36.38
CA LEU A 70 9.86 -12.09 35.91
C LEU A 70 11.32 -11.98 35.41
N GLU A 71 11.65 -10.88 34.73
CA GLU A 71 13.05 -10.60 34.35
C GLU A 71 13.99 -10.45 35.54
N LYS A 72 13.49 -9.93 36.67
CA LYS A 72 14.27 -9.78 37.89
C LYS A 72 14.34 -11.10 38.67
N CYS A 73 13.25 -11.85 38.77
CA CYS A 73 13.25 -13.18 39.38
C CYS A 73 14.22 -14.13 38.68
N SER A 74 14.24 -14.16 37.34
CA SER A 74 15.19 -14.96 36.56
C SER A 74 16.66 -14.56 36.73
N LYS A 75 16.94 -13.39 37.34
CA LYS A 75 18.29 -12.87 37.64
C LYS A 75 18.56 -12.77 39.14
N SER A 76 17.63 -13.20 39.99
CA SER A 76 17.68 -13.07 41.46
C SER A 76 18.90 -13.76 42.07
N GLU A 77 19.40 -13.32 43.21
CA GLU A 77 20.49 -14.02 43.90
C GLU A 77 20.02 -15.35 44.52
N SER A 78 18.73 -15.49 44.80
CA SER A 78 18.12 -16.70 45.35
C SER A 78 17.94 -17.78 44.28
N GLN A 79 18.49 -18.98 44.53
CA GLN A 79 18.33 -20.11 43.63
C GLN A 79 16.86 -20.57 43.54
N THR A 80 16.14 -20.58 44.66
CA THR A 80 14.70 -20.95 44.73
C THR A 80 13.82 -20.05 43.85
N VAL A 81 14.09 -18.74 43.85
CA VAL A 81 13.35 -17.77 43.01
C VAL A 81 13.72 -17.90 41.53
N LYS A 82 15.00 -18.14 41.23
CA LYS A 82 15.47 -18.43 39.87
C LYS A 82 14.83 -19.69 39.31
N ASP A 83 14.82 -20.78 40.08
CA ASP A 83 14.26 -22.07 39.66
C ASP A 83 12.74 -21.97 39.45
N TRP A 84 12.02 -21.20 40.29
CA TRP A 84 10.61 -20.89 40.05
C TRP A 84 10.40 -20.10 38.75
N ALA A 85 11.19 -19.05 38.52
CA ALA A 85 11.07 -18.18 37.34
C ALA A 85 11.41 -18.90 36.02
N LEU A 86 12.25 -19.94 36.08
CA LEU A 86 12.64 -20.78 34.95
C LEU A 86 11.85 -22.10 34.92
N SER A 87 10.80 -22.24 35.72
CA SER A 87 10.01 -23.46 35.78
C SER A 87 9.13 -23.66 34.54
N ASP A 88 9.03 -24.91 34.13
CA ASP A 88 8.19 -25.37 33.02
C ASP A 88 6.71 -24.98 33.20
N GLY A 89 6.20 -25.09 34.43
CA GLY A 89 4.81 -24.73 34.76
C GLY A 89 4.52 -23.24 34.58
N LEU A 90 5.41 -22.37 35.08
CA LEU A 90 5.25 -20.93 34.91
C LEU A 90 5.33 -20.52 33.44
N TYR A 91 6.24 -21.14 32.68
CA TYR A 91 6.37 -20.89 31.25
C TYR A 91 5.07 -21.16 30.50
N MET A 92 4.48 -22.34 30.71
CA MET A 92 3.22 -22.72 30.05
C MET A 92 2.07 -21.77 30.41
N ARG A 93 1.96 -21.36 31.68
CA ARG A 93 0.96 -20.37 32.12
C ARG A 93 1.14 -19.02 31.42
N LEU A 94 2.37 -18.52 31.34
CA LEU A 94 2.67 -17.25 30.65
C LEU A 94 2.43 -17.35 29.14
N PHE A 95 2.74 -18.50 28.54
CA PHE A 95 2.50 -18.79 27.13
C PHE A 95 1.00 -18.78 26.80
N ASP A 96 0.18 -19.49 27.59
CA ASP A 96 -1.28 -19.52 27.41
C ASP A 96 -1.89 -18.12 27.57
N LEU A 97 -1.49 -17.37 28.60
CA LEU A 97 -1.91 -15.98 28.80
C LEU A 97 -1.54 -15.09 27.61
N TYR A 98 -0.33 -15.24 27.08
CA TYR A 98 0.09 -14.47 25.90
C TYR A 98 -0.80 -14.78 24.69
N LEU A 99 -1.10 -16.05 24.42
CA LEU A 99 -1.97 -16.43 23.31
C LEU A 99 -3.37 -15.82 23.43
N GLU A 100 -3.94 -15.82 24.63
CA GLU A 100 -5.26 -15.22 24.88
C GLU A 100 -5.24 -13.70 24.78
N TRP A 101 -4.22 -13.06 25.35
CA TRP A 101 -4.12 -11.61 25.35
C TRP A 101 -3.84 -11.02 23.96
N ASN A 102 -3.07 -11.72 23.12
CA ASN A 102 -2.71 -11.22 21.79
C ASN A 102 -3.82 -11.41 20.73
N GLU A 103 -4.77 -12.32 20.97
CA GLU A 103 -6.00 -12.37 20.17
C GLU A 103 -7.00 -11.28 20.58
N SER A 104 -7.12 -11.00 21.88
CA SER A 104 -8.10 -10.04 22.41
C SER A 104 -7.68 -8.58 22.27
N ASP A 105 -6.37 -8.30 22.32
CA ASP A 105 -5.84 -6.95 22.40
C ASP A 105 -4.57 -6.75 21.54
N ALA A 106 -4.45 -5.59 20.91
CA ALA A 106 -3.33 -5.26 20.02
C ALA A 106 -2.41 -4.19 20.65
N GLU A 107 -1.98 -4.44 21.89
CA GLU A 107 -1.13 -3.51 22.64
C GLU A 107 0.38 -3.73 22.42
N ARG A 108 1.15 -2.64 22.51
CA ARG A 108 2.62 -2.66 22.46
C ARG A 108 3.26 -3.46 23.61
N SER A 109 2.56 -3.57 24.74
CA SER A 109 2.98 -4.32 25.94
C SER A 109 3.19 -5.82 25.64
N LEU A 110 2.41 -6.39 24.73
CA LEU A 110 2.49 -7.80 24.34
C LEU A 110 3.81 -8.18 23.66
N ARG A 111 4.43 -7.23 22.97
CA ARG A 111 5.76 -7.47 22.39
C ARG A 111 6.81 -7.74 23.48
N LEU A 112 6.70 -7.08 24.63
CA LEU A 112 7.59 -7.32 25.78
C LEU A 112 7.35 -8.71 26.37
N VAL A 113 6.09 -9.14 26.48
CA VAL A 113 5.73 -10.49 26.93
C VAL A 113 6.30 -11.55 25.99
N LEU A 114 6.20 -11.35 24.68
CA LEU A 114 6.79 -12.25 23.68
C LEU A 114 8.32 -12.30 23.76
N ASP A 115 8.97 -11.15 23.93
CA ASP A 115 10.43 -11.09 24.08
C ASP A 115 10.88 -11.77 25.38
N LEU A 116 10.10 -11.65 26.47
CA LEU A 116 10.34 -12.37 27.71
C LEU A 116 10.18 -13.88 27.55
N LEU A 117 9.15 -14.36 26.85
CA LEU A 117 8.96 -15.79 26.57
C LEU A 117 10.16 -16.39 25.82
N VAL A 118 10.77 -15.64 24.91
CA VAL A 118 12.00 -16.05 24.23
C VAL A 118 13.17 -16.10 25.21
N ASP A 119 13.37 -15.03 25.98
CA ASP A 119 14.49 -14.92 26.92
C ASP A 119 14.45 -16.01 28.00
N LEU A 120 13.26 -16.31 28.55
CA LEU A 120 13.07 -17.40 29.52
C LEU A 120 13.37 -18.76 28.90
N MET A 121 12.92 -19.02 27.66
CA MET A 121 13.20 -20.27 26.97
C MET A 121 14.71 -20.47 26.73
N ILE A 122 15.43 -19.41 26.31
CA ILE A 122 16.88 -19.47 26.11
C ILE A 122 17.62 -19.71 27.42
N ARG A 123 17.21 -19.06 28.51
CA ARG A 123 17.82 -19.24 29.85
C ARG A 123 17.54 -20.63 30.41
N GLY A 124 16.33 -21.15 30.24
CA GLY A 124 15.93 -22.48 30.69
C GLY A 124 16.75 -23.61 30.05
N GLN A 125 17.15 -23.45 28.78
CA GLN A 125 18.00 -24.42 28.07
C GLN A 125 19.40 -24.61 28.67
N SER A 126 19.86 -23.69 29.54
CA SER A 126 21.15 -23.82 30.22
C SER A 126 21.12 -24.82 31.39
N HIS A 127 19.92 -25.26 31.81
CA HIS A 127 19.76 -26.33 32.80
C HIS A 127 19.80 -27.70 32.11
N LYS A 128 20.46 -28.68 32.74
CA LYS A 128 21.03 -29.90 32.12
C LYS A 128 20.06 -30.92 31.48
N GLU A 129 18.75 -30.69 31.49
CA GLU A 129 17.78 -31.59 30.87
C GLU A 129 17.11 -30.95 29.66
N PRO A 130 16.96 -31.64 28.52
CA PRO A 130 16.28 -31.08 27.36
C PRO A 130 14.81 -30.79 27.73
N PRO A 131 14.34 -29.53 27.65
CA PRO A 131 13.08 -29.16 28.27
C PRO A 131 11.89 -29.70 27.47
N CYS A 132 11.12 -30.60 28.08
CA CYS A 132 9.85 -31.13 27.56
C CYS A 132 8.89 -30.01 27.11
N VAL A 133 8.92 -28.87 27.80
CA VAL A 133 8.10 -27.69 27.48
C VAL A 133 8.38 -27.12 26.11
N ARG A 134 9.63 -27.07 25.65
CA ARG A 134 9.95 -26.47 24.35
C ARG A 134 9.30 -27.22 23.19
N LEU A 135 9.37 -28.55 23.22
CA LEU A 135 8.71 -29.40 22.22
C LEU A 135 7.19 -29.33 22.34
N THR A 136 6.65 -29.31 23.56
CA THR A 136 5.21 -29.17 23.80
C THR A 136 4.65 -27.85 23.26
N VAL A 137 5.37 -26.74 23.48
CA VAL A 137 5.03 -25.42 22.92
C VAL A 137 5.11 -25.45 21.40
N LEU A 138 6.17 -26.01 20.83
CA LEU A 138 6.32 -26.15 19.39
C LEU A 138 5.16 -26.95 18.77
N ASP A 139 4.83 -28.11 19.33
CA ASP A 139 3.72 -28.95 18.88
C ASP A 139 2.39 -28.21 18.96
N THR A 140 2.16 -27.45 20.02
CA THR A 140 0.96 -26.63 20.17
C THR A 140 0.87 -25.56 19.07
N LEU A 141 1.97 -24.84 18.81
CA LEU A 141 2.04 -23.80 17.79
C LEU A 141 1.80 -24.36 16.39
N VAL A 142 2.48 -25.46 16.06
CA VAL A 142 2.36 -26.13 14.77
C VAL A 142 0.95 -26.69 14.59
N SER A 143 0.30 -27.21 15.64
CA SER A 143 -1.08 -27.73 15.57
C SER A 143 -2.12 -26.65 15.30
N ILE A 144 -1.92 -25.47 15.91
CA ILE A 144 -2.76 -24.29 15.62
C ILE A 144 -2.57 -23.85 14.17
N MET A 145 -1.32 -23.72 13.72
CA MET A 145 -1.02 -23.29 12.36
C MET A 145 -1.49 -24.29 11.31
N ALA A 146 -1.44 -25.59 11.62
CA ALA A 146 -1.90 -26.66 10.76
C ALA A 146 -3.43 -26.82 10.71
N ARG A 147 -4.18 -25.91 11.33
CA ARG A 147 -5.65 -25.95 11.46
C ARG A 147 -6.18 -27.24 12.11
N GLN A 148 -5.35 -27.92 12.89
CA GLN A 148 -5.73 -29.12 13.64
C GLN A 148 -6.22 -28.77 15.05
N SER A 149 -5.86 -27.59 15.56
CA SER A 149 -6.37 -27.08 16.83
C SER A 149 -7.80 -26.57 16.69
N THR A 150 -8.60 -26.78 17.74
CA THR A 150 -9.96 -26.23 17.87
C THR A 150 -9.96 -24.75 18.26
N LYS A 151 -8.81 -24.18 18.66
CA LYS A 151 -8.70 -22.79 19.11
C LYS A 151 -8.24 -21.87 17.96
N PRO A 152 -8.94 -20.76 17.65
CA PRO A 152 -8.59 -19.84 16.57
C PRO A 152 -7.45 -18.87 16.96
N LEU A 153 -6.33 -19.38 17.48
CA LEU A 153 -5.21 -18.59 18.02
C LEU A 153 -4.08 -18.39 16.98
N ALA A 154 -4.42 -18.41 15.69
CA ALA A 154 -3.46 -18.50 14.60
C ALA A 154 -2.52 -17.28 14.55
N LYS A 155 -3.04 -16.07 14.76
CA LYS A 155 -2.22 -14.85 14.78
C LYS A 155 -1.15 -14.94 15.86
N SER A 156 -1.55 -15.31 17.07
CA SER A 156 -0.65 -15.42 18.21
C SER A 156 0.37 -16.54 18.03
N ALA A 157 -0.06 -17.70 17.55
CA ALA A 157 0.82 -18.82 17.26
C ALA A 157 1.88 -18.48 16.19
N ILE A 158 1.46 -17.85 15.08
CA ILE A 158 2.37 -17.40 14.01
C ILE A 158 3.39 -16.40 14.55
N MET A 159 2.97 -15.44 15.39
CA MET A 159 3.87 -14.46 15.99
C MET A 159 4.91 -15.09 16.92
N VAL A 160 4.52 -16.08 17.73
CA VAL A 160 5.46 -16.79 18.62
C VAL A 160 6.45 -17.58 17.78
N LEU A 161 5.97 -18.37 16.81
CA LEU A 161 6.84 -19.21 16.00
C LEU A 161 7.80 -18.38 15.12
N ASP A 162 7.33 -17.26 14.54
CA ASP A 162 8.18 -16.28 13.83
C ASP A 162 9.33 -15.80 14.71
N ARG A 163 9.01 -15.45 15.97
CA ARG A 163 10.01 -14.96 16.92
C ARG A 163 10.98 -16.05 17.34
N PHE A 164 10.49 -17.26 17.59
CA PHE A 164 11.32 -18.41 17.98
C PHE A 164 12.31 -18.77 16.88
N LEU A 165 11.86 -18.82 15.62
CA LEU A 165 12.73 -19.06 14.46
C LEU A 165 13.75 -17.92 14.28
N THR A 166 13.32 -16.66 14.37
CA THR A 166 14.21 -15.49 14.21
C THR A 166 15.27 -15.42 15.32
N LYS A 167 14.96 -15.92 16.51
CA LYS A 167 15.85 -15.95 17.68
C LYS A 167 16.56 -17.29 17.87
N SER A 168 16.41 -18.23 16.93
CA SER A 168 17.03 -19.56 16.96
C SER A 168 16.71 -20.36 18.23
N VAL A 169 15.51 -20.16 18.79
CA VAL A 169 14.96 -20.96 19.90
C VAL A 169 14.54 -22.35 19.43
N VAL A 170 14.06 -22.42 18.18
CA VAL A 170 13.71 -23.64 17.46
C VAL A 170 14.35 -23.61 16.07
N THR A 171 14.64 -24.77 15.50
CA THR A 171 15.19 -24.91 14.14
C THR A 171 14.11 -25.28 13.12
N LEU A 172 14.39 -25.12 11.83
CA LEU A 172 13.47 -25.58 10.77
C LEU A 172 13.25 -27.10 10.82
N GLU A 173 14.28 -27.88 11.15
CA GLU A 173 14.19 -29.34 11.30
C GLU A 173 13.19 -29.74 12.40
N GLU A 174 13.19 -29.04 13.53
CA GLU A 174 12.27 -29.30 14.63
C GLU A 174 10.82 -28.97 14.26
N VAL A 175 10.61 -27.83 13.58
CA VAL A 175 9.28 -27.48 13.03
C VAL A 175 8.81 -28.55 12.05
N ALA A 176 9.71 -29.04 11.19
CA ALA A 176 9.39 -30.07 10.23
C ALA A 176 8.99 -31.38 10.93
N ASN A 177 9.76 -31.83 11.92
CA ASN A 177 9.46 -33.04 12.67
C ASN A 177 8.11 -32.95 13.41
N SER A 178 7.81 -31.81 14.02
CA SER A 178 6.53 -31.55 14.69
C SER A 178 5.35 -31.62 13.72
N TYR A 179 5.43 -30.95 12.56
CA TYR A 179 4.33 -30.98 11.58
C TYR A 179 4.17 -32.36 10.92
N LYS A 180 5.28 -33.10 10.68
CA LYS A 180 5.24 -34.51 10.23
C LYS A 180 4.49 -35.41 11.23
N ALA A 181 4.75 -35.25 12.53
CA ALA A 181 4.08 -36.01 13.57
C ALA A 181 2.56 -35.76 13.60
N GLN A 182 2.14 -34.54 13.30
CA GLN A 182 0.73 -34.13 13.33
C GLN A 182 -0.08 -34.58 12.11
N LYS A 183 0.49 -34.55 10.92
CA LYS A 183 -0.22 -34.94 9.67
C LYS A 183 -0.43 -36.45 9.51
N LYS A 184 0.14 -37.29 10.39
CA LYS A 184 -0.04 -38.76 10.41
C LYS A 184 0.08 -39.48 9.05
N SER A 185 0.75 -38.90 8.04
CA SER A 185 0.73 -39.45 6.67
C SER A 185 2.09 -39.47 5.98
N GLU A 186 2.38 -40.69 5.50
CA GLU A 186 3.21 -41.18 4.39
C GLU A 186 4.68 -40.77 4.25
N LEU A 187 5.53 -41.77 4.52
CA LEU A 187 6.99 -41.86 4.42
C LEU A 187 7.63 -41.54 3.05
N HIS A 188 6.92 -40.94 2.09
CA HIS A 188 7.38 -40.84 0.70
C HIS A 188 7.34 -39.44 0.05
N ILE A 189 6.96 -38.39 0.77
CA ILE A 189 7.00 -37.02 0.24
C ILE A 189 8.43 -36.46 0.39
N SER A 190 8.94 -35.75 -0.64
CA SER A 190 10.23 -35.08 -0.54
C SER A 190 10.19 -33.99 0.54
N ASP A 191 11.30 -33.74 1.24
CA ASP A 191 11.34 -32.72 2.29
C ASP A 191 10.98 -31.31 1.76
N LEU A 192 11.21 -31.05 0.47
CA LEU A 192 10.81 -29.79 -0.17
C LEU A 192 9.29 -29.70 -0.38
N ALA A 193 8.64 -30.78 -0.82
CA ALA A 193 7.18 -30.81 -0.98
C ALA A 193 6.46 -30.70 0.37
N PHE A 194 7.05 -31.24 1.43
CA PHE A 194 6.57 -31.02 2.79
C PHE A 194 6.53 -29.52 3.18
N TRP A 195 7.59 -28.77 2.89
CA TRP A 195 7.62 -27.33 3.17
C TRP A 195 6.62 -26.55 2.32
N LYS A 196 6.40 -26.98 1.09
CA LYS A 196 5.34 -26.45 0.23
C LYS A 196 3.97 -26.62 0.89
N ASP A 197 3.65 -27.84 1.38
CA ASP A 197 2.39 -28.13 2.04
C ASP A 197 2.23 -27.31 3.32
N TYR A 198 3.26 -27.24 4.17
CA TYR A 198 3.22 -26.42 5.39
C TYR A 198 2.98 -24.94 5.08
N LEU A 199 3.71 -24.36 4.12
CA LEU A 199 3.52 -22.98 3.72
C LEU A 199 2.16 -22.75 3.07
N SER A 200 1.61 -23.73 2.33
CA SER A 200 0.27 -23.63 1.76
C SER A 200 -0.80 -23.42 2.84
N GLU A 201 -0.68 -24.09 3.99
CA GLU A 201 -1.61 -23.91 5.11
C GLU A 201 -1.45 -22.53 5.77
N VAL A 202 -0.22 -22.01 5.83
CA VAL A 202 0.03 -20.63 6.27
C VAL A 202 -0.50 -19.60 5.28
N PHE A 203 -0.44 -19.89 3.97
CA PHE A 203 -1.02 -19.04 2.93
C PHE A 203 -2.54 -18.91 3.09
N VAL A 204 -3.25 -19.99 3.42
CA VAL A 204 -4.70 -19.93 3.70
C VAL A 204 -5.01 -18.98 4.87
N TRP A 205 -4.15 -18.92 5.90
CA TRP A 205 -4.34 -17.95 6.98
C TRP A 205 -4.26 -16.49 6.52
N MET A 206 -3.66 -16.21 5.35
CA MET A 206 -3.64 -14.85 4.78
C MET A 206 -5.00 -14.36 4.29
N GLU A 207 -5.98 -15.26 4.07
CA GLU A 207 -7.36 -14.88 3.73
C GLU A 207 -8.03 -14.12 4.89
N THR A 208 -7.57 -14.35 6.12
CA THR A 208 -8.08 -13.65 7.30
C THR A 208 -7.39 -12.29 7.45
N GLN A 209 -8.14 -11.19 7.27
CA GLN A 209 -7.60 -9.82 7.18
C GLN A 209 -6.65 -9.43 8.33
N PHE A 210 -6.95 -9.79 9.58
CA PHE A 210 -6.13 -9.44 10.74
C PHE A 210 -4.92 -10.38 10.95
N VAL A 211 -4.93 -11.56 10.34
CA VAL A 211 -3.83 -12.56 10.38
C VAL A 211 -2.88 -12.37 9.19
N CYS A 212 -3.39 -11.88 8.06
CA CYS A 212 -2.65 -11.65 6.81
C CYS A 212 -1.27 -10.99 7.00
N PRO A 213 -1.12 -9.91 7.80
CA PRO A 213 0.19 -9.28 8.01
C PRO A 213 1.21 -10.19 8.72
N VAL A 214 0.77 -10.95 9.72
CA VAL A 214 1.66 -11.82 10.50
C VAL A 214 2.00 -13.10 9.75
N ALA A 215 1.02 -13.69 9.04
CA ALA A 215 1.21 -14.85 8.19
C ALA A 215 2.18 -14.57 7.03
N GLY A 216 1.97 -13.48 6.29
CA GLY A 216 2.86 -13.10 5.19
C GLY A 216 4.30 -12.85 5.66
N LYS A 217 4.47 -12.15 6.80
CA LYS A 217 5.79 -11.93 7.38
C LYS A 217 6.47 -13.25 7.79
N PHE A 218 5.72 -14.16 8.40
CA PHE A 218 6.23 -15.49 8.78
C PHE A 218 6.66 -16.30 7.54
N ILE A 219 5.87 -16.28 6.46
CA ILE A 219 6.24 -16.91 5.19
C ILE A 219 7.58 -16.34 4.68
N ALA A 220 7.78 -15.02 4.73
CA ALA A 220 9.05 -14.40 4.37
C ALA A 220 10.21 -14.84 5.28
N THR A 221 9.97 -15.01 6.58
CA THR A 221 10.96 -15.56 7.54
C THR A 221 11.35 -16.99 7.18
N VAL A 222 10.37 -17.88 6.94
CA VAL A 222 10.61 -19.28 6.57
C VAL A 222 11.32 -19.37 5.23
N HIS A 223 10.90 -18.62 4.21
CA HIS A 223 11.60 -18.53 2.92
C HIS A 223 13.09 -18.23 3.14
N ARG A 224 13.41 -17.16 3.89
CA ARG A 224 14.79 -16.74 4.13
C ARG A 224 15.61 -17.83 4.83
N LEU A 225 15.02 -18.49 5.83
CA LEU A 225 15.68 -19.57 6.55
C LEU A 225 15.90 -20.79 5.64
N LEU A 226 14.91 -21.18 4.85
CA LEU A 226 15.03 -22.25 3.87
C LEU A 226 16.12 -21.97 2.83
N SER A 227 16.22 -20.74 2.31
CA SER A 227 17.28 -20.34 1.40
C SER A 227 18.67 -20.50 2.03
N VAL A 228 18.87 -19.94 3.23
CA VAL A 228 20.17 -19.98 3.92
C VAL A 228 20.56 -21.40 4.35
N GLU A 229 19.62 -22.16 4.88
CA GLU A 229 19.89 -23.52 5.34
C GLU A 229 20.09 -24.47 4.15
N SER A 230 19.37 -24.27 3.03
CA SER A 230 19.55 -25.10 1.85
C SER A 230 20.95 -24.97 1.25
N GLU A 231 21.53 -23.77 1.25
CA GLU A 231 22.93 -23.53 0.89
C GLU A 231 23.92 -24.23 1.82
N ARG A 232 23.53 -24.48 3.08
CA ARG A 232 24.35 -25.17 4.09
C ARG A 232 24.17 -26.70 4.09
N GLY A 233 23.43 -27.25 3.14
CA GLY A 233 23.19 -28.69 3.03
C GLY A 233 21.90 -29.18 3.70
N PHE A 234 21.01 -28.30 4.13
CA PHE A 234 19.61 -28.66 4.38
C PHE A 234 18.93 -28.98 3.04
N LEU A 235 18.01 -29.96 3.00
CA LEU A 235 17.31 -30.36 1.76
C LEU A 235 18.24 -30.79 0.59
N THR A 236 19.35 -31.49 0.86
CA THR A 236 20.35 -31.89 -0.17
C THR A 236 19.77 -32.62 -1.38
N ARG A 237 18.71 -33.43 -1.21
CA ARG A 237 18.06 -34.16 -2.30
C ARG A 237 17.20 -33.28 -3.21
N SER A 238 16.69 -32.17 -2.69
CA SER A 238 15.75 -31.27 -3.38
C SER A 238 15.93 -29.85 -2.83
N PRO A 239 16.95 -29.10 -3.29
CA PRO A 239 17.30 -27.82 -2.70
C PRO A 239 16.19 -26.78 -2.92
N PHE A 240 16.02 -25.89 -1.96
CA PHE A 240 15.10 -24.78 -2.10
C PHE A 240 15.70 -23.74 -3.03
N THR A 241 15.03 -23.48 -4.16
CA THR A 241 15.49 -22.53 -5.18
C THR A 241 14.47 -21.45 -5.43
N VAL A 242 14.93 -20.32 -5.96
CA VAL A 242 14.06 -19.22 -6.45
C VAL A 242 13.04 -19.72 -7.49
N GLY A 243 13.40 -20.74 -8.28
CA GLY A 243 12.50 -21.38 -9.24
C GLY A 243 11.33 -22.09 -8.55
N ALA A 244 11.64 -22.94 -7.55
CA ALA A 244 10.62 -23.63 -6.76
C ALA A 244 9.70 -22.64 -6.03
N TRP A 245 10.27 -21.58 -5.44
CA TRP A 245 9.48 -20.53 -4.81
C TRP A 245 8.53 -19.81 -5.77
N HIS A 246 8.98 -19.50 -6.99
CA HIS A 246 8.12 -18.92 -8.01
C HIS A 246 6.95 -19.85 -8.35
N GLU A 247 7.21 -21.14 -8.54
CA GLU A 247 6.17 -22.14 -8.82
C GLU A 247 5.15 -22.23 -7.68
N TRP A 248 5.61 -22.24 -6.42
CA TRP A 248 4.71 -22.25 -5.27
C TRP A 248 3.79 -21.03 -5.23
N LEU A 249 4.33 -19.83 -5.49
CA LEU A 249 3.53 -18.61 -5.54
C LEU A 249 2.48 -18.65 -6.65
N LEU A 250 2.82 -19.20 -7.82
CA LEU A 250 1.86 -19.38 -8.92
C LEU A 250 0.73 -20.32 -8.51
N GLU A 251 1.06 -21.45 -7.88
CA GLU A 251 0.06 -22.42 -7.42
C GLU A 251 -0.84 -21.84 -6.31
N PHE A 252 -0.27 -21.13 -5.33
CA PHE A 252 -1.05 -20.52 -4.25
C PHE A 252 -1.97 -19.42 -4.76
N LEU A 253 -1.51 -18.57 -5.68
CA LEU A 253 -2.34 -17.53 -6.30
C LEU A 253 -3.34 -18.09 -7.33
N ALA A 254 -3.09 -19.27 -7.89
CA ALA A 254 -4.08 -19.98 -8.69
C ALA A 254 -5.24 -20.50 -7.84
N ALA A 255 -4.98 -20.88 -6.59
CA ALA A 255 -6.03 -21.24 -5.65
C ALA A 255 -6.80 -19.99 -5.17
N GLU A 256 -6.10 -18.91 -4.80
CA GLU A 256 -6.73 -17.69 -4.28
C GLU A 256 -6.06 -16.41 -4.84
N PRO A 257 -6.56 -15.88 -5.98
CA PRO A 257 -5.96 -14.71 -6.64
C PRO A 257 -6.07 -13.41 -5.85
N SER A 258 -7.07 -13.30 -4.94
CA SER A 258 -7.29 -12.08 -4.15
C SER A 258 -6.14 -11.76 -3.19
N LEU A 259 -5.30 -12.75 -2.87
CA LEU A 259 -4.16 -12.62 -1.98
C LEU A 259 -2.96 -11.87 -2.59
N LEU A 260 -2.98 -11.52 -3.88
CA LEU A 260 -1.86 -10.85 -4.55
C LEU A 260 -1.39 -9.58 -3.82
N ASP A 261 -2.33 -8.75 -3.33
CA ASP A 261 -1.97 -7.55 -2.56
C ASP A 261 -1.39 -7.90 -1.17
N GLY A 262 -1.84 -9.00 -0.55
CA GLY A 262 -1.24 -9.55 0.66
C GLY A 262 0.21 -10.00 0.43
N VAL A 263 0.46 -10.73 -0.67
CA VAL A 263 1.80 -11.16 -1.09
C VAL A 263 2.72 -9.96 -1.30
N LYS A 264 2.24 -8.93 -2.04
CA LYS A 264 3.00 -7.71 -2.29
C LYS A 264 3.45 -7.03 -0.99
N ASN A 265 2.52 -6.82 -0.06
CA ASN A 265 2.76 -5.99 1.11
C ASN A 265 3.45 -6.75 2.25
N TYR A 266 3.14 -8.03 2.44
CA TYR A 266 3.56 -8.80 3.62
C TYR A 266 4.58 -9.88 3.32
N ILE A 267 4.81 -10.26 2.06
CA ILE A 267 5.85 -11.23 1.67
C ILE A 267 6.97 -10.52 0.90
N PHE A 268 6.67 -9.88 -0.24
CA PHE A 268 7.70 -9.28 -1.09
C PHE A 268 8.41 -8.10 -0.43
N VAL A 269 7.70 -7.17 0.20
CA VAL A 269 8.34 -6.02 0.88
C VAL A 269 9.37 -6.45 1.93
N PRO A 270 9.07 -7.34 2.90
CA PRO A 270 10.08 -7.77 3.87
C PRO A 270 11.19 -8.59 3.22
N LEU A 271 10.87 -9.51 2.30
CA LEU A 271 11.85 -10.38 1.63
C LEU A 271 12.87 -9.57 0.82
N PHE A 272 12.40 -8.60 0.03
CA PHE A 272 13.25 -7.70 -0.77
C PHE A 272 14.12 -6.78 0.07
N LYS A 273 13.71 -6.48 1.31
CA LYS A 273 14.54 -5.71 2.25
C LYS A 273 15.56 -6.55 2.98
N SER A 274 15.26 -7.82 3.28
CA SER A 274 16.11 -8.67 4.11
C SER A 274 17.13 -9.50 3.32
N ASP A 275 16.80 -9.97 2.12
CA ASP A 275 17.66 -10.86 1.32
C ASP A 275 17.82 -10.30 -0.10
N LYS A 276 18.81 -9.42 -0.28
CA LYS A 276 19.05 -8.75 -1.56
C LYS A 276 19.39 -9.74 -2.69
N ASN A 277 20.16 -10.79 -2.42
CA ASN A 277 20.69 -11.66 -3.47
C ASN A 277 19.58 -12.53 -4.09
N SER A 278 18.83 -13.26 -3.27
CA SER A 278 17.71 -14.09 -3.75
C SER A 278 16.61 -13.22 -4.37
N SER A 279 16.39 -12.02 -3.82
CA SER A 279 15.42 -11.06 -4.38
C SER A 279 15.81 -10.59 -5.76
N VAL A 280 17.08 -10.24 -5.98
CA VAL A 280 17.57 -9.85 -7.32
C VAL A 280 17.45 -11.02 -8.30
N GLN A 281 17.76 -12.25 -7.88
CA GLN A 281 17.57 -13.43 -8.74
C GLN A 281 16.10 -13.65 -9.13
N LEU A 282 15.17 -13.51 -8.17
CA LEU A 282 13.73 -13.59 -8.43
C LEU A 282 13.31 -12.49 -9.41
N LEU A 283 13.71 -11.25 -9.17
CA LEU A 283 13.38 -10.10 -10.02
C LEU A 283 13.99 -10.23 -11.42
N GLN A 284 15.19 -10.78 -11.56
CA GLN A 284 15.79 -11.09 -12.87
C GLN A 284 14.99 -12.15 -13.62
N ARG A 285 14.46 -13.16 -12.93
CA ARG A 285 13.55 -14.16 -13.52
C ARG A 285 12.25 -13.48 -13.97
N MET A 286 11.67 -12.62 -13.13
CA MET A 286 10.46 -11.85 -13.43
C MET A 286 10.66 -10.77 -14.49
N ASN A 287 11.89 -10.35 -14.79
CA ASN A 287 12.15 -9.35 -15.82
C ASN A 287 12.37 -9.97 -17.22
N ARG A 288 12.33 -11.30 -17.33
CA ARG A 288 12.37 -11.99 -18.63
C ARG A 288 10.96 -12.07 -19.22
N LEU A 289 10.85 -11.94 -20.53
CA LEU A 289 9.63 -12.24 -21.27
C LEU A 289 9.24 -13.70 -21.02
N ASP A 290 8.15 -13.92 -20.28
CA ASP A 290 7.63 -15.25 -19.97
C ASP A 290 6.52 -15.63 -20.97
N LYS A 291 6.37 -16.94 -21.20
CA LYS A 291 5.32 -17.50 -22.07
C LYS A 291 3.91 -17.17 -21.57
N GLY A 292 3.74 -16.96 -20.27
CA GLY A 292 2.47 -16.58 -19.67
C GLY A 292 1.94 -15.21 -20.11
N ILE A 293 2.82 -14.27 -20.50
CA ILE A 293 2.41 -12.98 -21.07
C ILE A 293 2.06 -13.11 -22.56
N LEU A 294 2.63 -14.13 -23.24
CA LEU A 294 2.42 -14.39 -24.66
C LEU A 294 1.18 -15.25 -24.94
N ASN A 295 0.63 -15.93 -23.92
CA ASN A 295 -0.51 -16.84 -24.03
C ASN A 295 -1.72 -16.32 -23.24
N PRO A 296 -2.54 -15.42 -23.81
CA PRO A 296 -3.69 -14.79 -23.15
C PRO A 296 -4.91 -15.72 -22.96
N GLU A 297 -4.79 -17.02 -23.22
CA GLU A 297 -5.91 -17.98 -23.15
C GLU A 297 -6.19 -18.54 -21.75
N THR A 298 -5.31 -18.30 -20.77
CA THR A 298 -5.56 -18.71 -19.37
C THR A 298 -6.30 -17.62 -18.60
N ASP A 299 -7.59 -17.87 -18.31
CA ASP A 299 -8.60 -16.99 -17.68
C ASP A 299 -8.19 -16.18 -16.44
N LEU A 300 -7.06 -16.48 -15.79
CA LEU A 300 -6.66 -15.81 -14.54
C LEU A 300 -5.44 -14.88 -14.64
N ASP A 301 -4.70 -14.84 -15.75
CA ASP A 301 -3.49 -13.99 -15.93
C ASP A 301 -2.51 -13.93 -14.73
N ILE A 302 -2.56 -14.92 -13.83
CA ILE A 302 -1.81 -14.94 -12.57
C ILE A 302 -0.30 -14.83 -12.84
N PRO A 303 0.29 -15.55 -13.82
CA PRO A 303 1.71 -15.41 -14.10
C PRO A 303 2.10 -13.96 -14.42
N ALA A 304 1.34 -13.30 -15.29
CA ALA A 304 1.61 -11.93 -15.71
C ALA A 304 1.43 -10.93 -14.55
N THR A 305 0.35 -11.08 -13.78
CA THR A 305 0.07 -10.19 -12.64
C THR A 305 1.06 -10.37 -11.48
N LEU A 306 1.47 -11.61 -11.17
CA LEU A 306 2.53 -11.92 -10.20
C LEU A 306 3.88 -11.33 -10.64
N GLN A 307 4.22 -11.49 -11.91
CA GLN A 307 5.43 -10.94 -12.51
C GLN A 307 5.48 -9.42 -12.36
N LEU A 308 4.42 -8.72 -12.77
CA LEU A 308 4.31 -7.27 -12.67
C LEU A 308 4.28 -6.77 -11.23
N ALA A 309 3.56 -7.47 -10.33
CA ALA A 309 3.52 -7.18 -8.90
C ALA A 309 4.91 -7.31 -8.25
N SER A 310 5.66 -8.35 -8.61
CA SER A 310 7.04 -8.57 -8.12
C SER A 310 7.95 -7.42 -8.55
N LEU A 311 7.93 -7.06 -9.84
CA LEU A 311 8.71 -5.95 -10.39
C LEU A 311 8.31 -4.60 -9.76
N GLU A 312 7.01 -4.39 -9.53
CA GLU A 312 6.46 -3.17 -8.92
C GLU A 312 7.00 -3.00 -7.49
N VAL A 313 6.92 -4.06 -6.67
CA VAL A 313 7.44 -4.02 -5.30
C VAL A 313 8.96 -3.88 -5.30
N GLY A 314 9.66 -4.58 -6.22
CA GLY A 314 11.10 -4.42 -6.41
C GLY A 314 11.51 -2.98 -6.72
N LYS A 315 10.70 -2.27 -7.51
CA LYS A 315 10.92 -0.85 -7.84
C LYS A 315 10.69 0.06 -6.63
N ARG A 316 9.66 -0.19 -5.83
CA ARG A 316 9.38 0.55 -4.59
C ARG A 316 10.49 0.39 -3.53
N VAL A 317 11.10 -0.79 -3.45
CA VAL A 317 12.21 -1.08 -2.53
C VAL A 317 13.57 -0.61 -3.10
N GLY A 318 13.65 -0.31 -4.39
CA GLY A 318 14.87 0.19 -5.05
C GLY A 318 15.79 -0.91 -5.59
N LEU A 319 15.27 -2.13 -5.78
CA LEU A 319 15.96 -3.24 -6.44
C LEU A 319 15.74 -3.27 -7.96
N VAL A 320 14.71 -2.59 -8.45
CA VAL A 320 14.36 -2.51 -9.87
C VAL A 320 14.46 -1.05 -10.34
N GLU A 321 15.07 -0.84 -11.50
CA GLU A 321 15.22 0.46 -12.13
C GLU A 321 14.46 0.56 -13.46
N GLU A 322 14.11 1.80 -13.84
CA GLU A 322 13.48 2.10 -15.12
C GLU A 322 14.50 2.03 -16.26
N PRO A 323 14.10 1.66 -17.49
CA PRO A 323 15.01 1.66 -18.63
C PRO A 323 15.40 3.10 -18.95
N VAL A 324 16.71 3.37 -19.07
CA VAL A 324 17.25 4.64 -19.55
C VAL A 324 17.53 4.52 -21.04
N TYR A 325 17.05 5.48 -21.83
CA TYR A 325 17.22 5.50 -23.27
C TYR A 325 18.72 5.50 -23.65
N GLY A 326 19.13 4.55 -24.50
CA GLY A 326 20.47 4.51 -25.08
C GLY A 326 21.59 3.95 -24.20
N GLN A 327 21.31 3.48 -22.98
CA GLN A 327 22.29 2.74 -22.17
C GLN A 327 21.99 1.23 -22.22
N THR A 328 22.71 0.51 -23.08
CA THR A 328 22.90 -0.94 -22.90
C THR A 328 23.65 -1.16 -21.60
N GLN A 329 23.13 -2.04 -20.74
CA GLN A 329 23.73 -2.43 -19.47
C GLN A 329 25.26 -2.50 -19.58
N THR A 330 25.96 -1.53 -18.98
CA THR A 330 27.38 -1.72 -18.70
C THR A 330 27.45 -2.89 -17.72
N LYS A 331 28.17 -3.95 -18.10
CA LYS A 331 28.29 -5.25 -17.42
C LYS A 331 28.90 -5.20 -16.00
N GLY A 332 28.68 -4.13 -15.23
CA GLY A 332 29.25 -3.90 -13.90
C GLY A 332 28.27 -3.45 -12.81
N GLN A 333 26.97 -3.25 -13.10
CA GLN A 333 25.96 -3.00 -12.06
C GLN A 333 25.21 -4.29 -11.72
N THR A 334 25.82 -5.13 -10.88
CA THR A 334 25.28 -6.45 -10.48
C THR A 334 24.15 -6.40 -9.45
N ASP A 335 23.83 -5.21 -8.93
CA ASP A 335 23.03 -5.08 -7.70
C ASP A 335 21.55 -4.70 -7.94
N GLN A 336 21.16 -4.38 -9.17
CA GLN A 336 19.80 -3.93 -9.52
C GLN A 336 19.34 -4.50 -10.86
N VAL A 337 18.02 -4.66 -11.00
CA VAL A 337 17.36 -5.18 -12.20
C VAL A 337 16.82 -4.02 -13.02
N VAL A 338 17.34 -3.80 -14.23
CA VAL A 338 16.80 -2.79 -15.15
C VAL A 338 15.65 -3.39 -15.96
N LEU A 339 14.47 -2.77 -15.90
CA LEU A 339 13.28 -3.24 -16.62
C LEU A 339 13.52 -3.30 -18.14
N GLN A 340 13.02 -4.36 -18.78
CA GLN A 340 13.05 -4.48 -20.24
C GLN A 340 11.95 -3.65 -20.90
N GLU A 341 12.32 -2.82 -21.87
CA GLU A 341 11.35 -1.99 -22.60
C GLU A 341 10.33 -2.84 -23.40
N ASP A 342 10.78 -3.93 -24.01
CA ASP A 342 9.93 -4.83 -24.80
C ASP A 342 8.85 -5.51 -23.93
N LEU A 343 9.20 -5.89 -22.70
CA LEU A 343 8.26 -6.40 -21.71
C LEU A 343 7.16 -5.38 -21.42
N LEU A 344 7.54 -4.12 -21.15
CA LEU A 344 6.59 -3.04 -20.86
C LEU A 344 5.66 -2.76 -22.04
N LYS A 345 6.19 -2.72 -23.27
CA LYS A 345 5.38 -2.52 -24.48
C LYS A 345 4.31 -3.61 -24.64
N LEU A 346 4.66 -4.85 -24.35
CA LEU A 346 3.75 -5.99 -24.46
C LEU A 346 2.64 -5.95 -23.40
N VAL A 347 2.99 -5.72 -22.13
CA VAL A 347 2.00 -5.77 -21.03
C VAL A 347 1.04 -4.57 -21.01
N LEU A 348 1.43 -3.42 -21.57
CA LEU A 348 0.56 -2.24 -21.65
C LEU A 348 -0.60 -2.40 -22.63
N VAL A 349 -0.47 -3.26 -23.63
CA VAL A 349 -1.53 -3.53 -24.62
C VAL A 349 -2.23 -4.87 -24.38
N HIS A 350 -2.01 -5.48 -23.22
CA HIS A 350 -2.54 -6.81 -22.90
C HIS A 350 -4.08 -6.81 -22.87
N PRO A 351 -4.76 -7.88 -23.38
CA PRO A 351 -6.23 -7.95 -23.39
C PRO A 351 -6.85 -7.81 -21.99
N SER A 352 -6.22 -8.42 -21.00
CA SER A 352 -6.64 -8.34 -19.60
C SER A 352 -6.41 -6.96 -19.01
N TYR A 353 -7.49 -6.36 -18.49
CA TYR A 353 -7.40 -5.08 -17.80
C TYR A 353 -6.58 -5.17 -16.50
N SER A 354 -6.58 -6.32 -15.83
CA SER A 354 -5.79 -6.54 -14.60
C SER A 354 -4.29 -6.39 -14.89
N VAL A 355 -3.81 -7.07 -15.94
CA VAL A 355 -2.41 -6.98 -16.40
C VAL A 355 -2.06 -5.54 -16.78
N ARG A 356 -2.92 -4.85 -17.53
CA ARG A 356 -2.71 -3.43 -17.90
C ARG A 356 -2.68 -2.50 -16.69
N THR A 357 -3.55 -2.70 -15.69
CA THR A 357 -3.50 -1.93 -14.44
C THR A 357 -2.17 -2.13 -13.72
N HIS A 358 -1.70 -3.37 -13.61
CA HIS A 358 -0.43 -3.67 -12.97
C HIS A 358 0.76 -3.12 -13.76
N ALA A 359 0.73 -3.19 -15.09
CA ALA A 359 1.75 -2.62 -15.96
C ALA A 359 1.86 -1.10 -15.78
N LEU A 360 0.72 -0.41 -15.75
CA LEU A 360 0.70 1.02 -15.46
C LEU A 360 1.19 1.32 -14.04
N SER A 361 0.80 0.51 -13.06
CA SER A 361 1.30 0.64 -11.68
C SER A 361 2.82 0.49 -11.61
N LEU A 362 3.40 -0.44 -12.37
CA LEU A 362 4.85 -0.62 -12.48
C LEU A 362 5.54 0.62 -13.07
N ILE A 363 4.98 1.23 -14.10
CA ILE A 363 5.54 2.46 -14.70
C ILE A 363 5.44 3.64 -13.73
N VAL A 364 4.27 3.84 -13.12
CA VAL A 364 3.99 4.98 -12.25
C VAL A 364 4.73 4.88 -10.91
N SER A 365 4.79 3.70 -10.31
CA SER A 365 5.43 3.47 -9.02
C SER A 365 6.93 3.79 -9.03
N SER A 366 7.48 4.09 -7.86
CA SER A 366 8.91 4.37 -7.68
C SER A 366 9.28 4.23 -6.21
N SER A 367 10.58 4.17 -5.91
CA SER A 367 11.10 4.22 -4.54
C SER A 367 10.87 5.58 -3.87
N SER A 368 10.66 6.64 -4.66
CA SER A 368 10.26 7.96 -4.18
C SER A 368 9.18 8.56 -5.08
N THR A 369 8.16 9.15 -4.45
CA THR A 369 7.07 9.86 -5.15
C THR A 369 7.56 11.10 -5.91
N THR A 370 8.78 11.58 -5.66
CA THR A 370 9.37 12.73 -6.37
C THR A 370 10.51 12.33 -7.30
N ARG A 371 10.74 11.02 -7.52
CA ARG A 371 11.77 10.57 -8.47
C ARG A 371 11.30 10.87 -9.89
N PRO A 372 12.10 11.57 -10.73
CA PRO A 372 11.82 11.75 -12.14
C PRO A 372 11.57 10.41 -12.87
N TYR A 373 10.79 10.47 -13.93
CA TYR A 373 10.61 9.36 -14.86
C TYR A 373 11.78 9.25 -15.83
N SER A 374 12.06 8.04 -16.29
CA SER A 374 12.93 7.83 -17.43
C SER A 374 12.25 8.31 -18.73
N PRO A 375 13.03 8.65 -19.78
CA PRO A 375 12.47 9.02 -21.07
C PRO A 375 11.58 7.93 -21.67
N THR A 376 11.98 6.67 -21.55
CA THR A 376 11.19 5.52 -22.01
C THR A 376 9.85 5.43 -21.28
N ALA A 377 9.82 5.64 -19.96
CA ALA A 377 8.58 5.61 -19.20
C ALA A 377 7.60 6.71 -19.64
N LEU A 378 8.09 7.94 -19.87
CA LEU A 378 7.26 9.04 -20.38
C LEU A 378 6.75 8.77 -21.79
N ALA A 379 7.59 8.23 -22.68
CA ALA A 379 7.19 7.87 -24.04
C ALA A 379 6.09 6.78 -24.05
N LEU A 380 6.24 5.73 -23.23
CA LEU A 380 5.24 4.67 -23.09
C LEU A 380 3.91 5.22 -22.54
N LEU A 381 3.96 6.12 -21.55
CA LEU A 381 2.75 6.80 -21.08
C LEU A 381 2.09 7.59 -22.20
N GLN A 382 2.86 8.38 -22.97
CA GLN A 382 2.31 9.15 -24.09
C GLN A 382 1.64 8.26 -25.15
N GLN A 383 2.24 7.12 -25.45
CA GLN A 383 1.77 6.19 -26.47
C GLN A 383 0.46 5.49 -26.06
N HIS A 384 0.32 5.09 -24.80
CA HIS A 384 -0.75 4.18 -24.38
C HIS A 384 -1.90 4.85 -23.60
N LEU A 385 -1.75 6.09 -23.13
CA LEU A 385 -2.83 6.75 -22.36
C LEU A 385 -4.14 6.89 -23.17
N GLY A 386 -4.07 7.21 -24.47
CA GLY A 386 -5.27 7.39 -25.30
C GLY A 386 -6.21 6.18 -25.34
N MET A 387 -5.67 4.96 -25.39
CA MET A 387 -6.50 3.74 -25.37
C MET A 387 -7.14 3.49 -24.00
N TYR A 388 -6.49 3.88 -22.90
CA TYR A 388 -7.02 3.67 -21.55
C TYR A 388 -8.15 4.64 -21.19
N PHE A 389 -8.12 5.85 -21.75
CA PHE A 389 -9.23 6.80 -21.63
C PHE A 389 -10.47 6.32 -22.39
N ALA A 390 -10.27 5.58 -23.47
CA ALA A 390 -11.32 5.00 -24.30
C ALA A 390 -11.83 3.64 -23.80
N ASP A 391 -11.26 3.10 -22.72
CA ASP A 391 -11.51 1.73 -22.28
C ASP A 391 -12.98 1.49 -21.93
N SER A 392 -13.54 0.33 -22.28
CA SER A 392 -14.94 -0.01 -21.99
C SER A 392 -15.17 -0.41 -20.53
N GLU A 393 -14.17 -0.93 -19.82
CA GLU A 393 -14.30 -1.46 -18.47
C GLU A 393 -14.31 -0.35 -17.40
N ALA A 394 -15.45 -0.19 -16.72
CA ALA A 394 -15.60 0.85 -15.70
C ALA A 394 -14.70 0.63 -14.48
N ARG A 395 -14.47 -0.64 -14.10
CA ARG A 395 -13.57 -1.01 -13.00
C ARG A 395 -12.15 -0.57 -13.31
N PHE A 396 -11.64 -0.92 -14.50
CA PHE A 396 -10.34 -0.49 -14.99
C PHE A 396 -10.20 1.03 -14.97
N ARG A 397 -11.17 1.78 -15.53
CA ARG A 397 -11.13 3.25 -15.54
C ARG A 397 -11.06 3.85 -14.14
N ASN A 398 -11.73 3.27 -13.14
CA ASN A 398 -11.68 3.76 -11.76
C ASN A 398 -10.30 3.54 -11.11
N GLU A 399 -9.70 2.36 -11.29
CA GLU A 399 -8.34 2.08 -10.81
C GLU A 399 -7.30 2.93 -11.54
N PHE A 400 -7.48 3.09 -12.85
CA PHE A 400 -6.66 3.92 -13.72
C PHE A 400 -6.59 5.38 -13.25
N LEU A 401 -7.72 5.97 -12.83
CA LEU A 401 -7.75 7.34 -12.29
C LEU A 401 -6.87 7.52 -11.06
N ALA A 402 -6.76 6.50 -10.18
CA ALA A 402 -5.84 6.55 -9.06
C ALA A 402 -4.38 6.54 -9.53
N LYS A 403 -4.05 5.77 -10.57
CA LYS A 403 -2.71 5.75 -11.18
C LYS A 403 -2.39 7.06 -11.90
N LEU A 404 -3.34 7.68 -12.59
CA LEU A 404 -3.18 9.00 -13.20
C LEU A 404 -2.89 10.09 -12.17
N ARG A 405 -3.60 10.04 -11.02
CA ARG A 405 -3.33 10.94 -9.89
C ARG A 405 -1.90 10.78 -9.38
N ASP A 406 -1.45 9.54 -9.18
CA ASP A 406 -0.11 9.26 -8.67
C ASP A 406 0.98 9.61 -9.70
N MET A 407 0.70 9.39 -10.99
CA MET A 407 1.53 9.82 -12.10
C MET A 407 1.71 11.34 -12.12
N TYR A 408 0.61 12.08 -12.05
CA TYR A 408 0.63 13.54 -12.01
C TYR A 408 1.47 14.06 -10.84
N LYS A 409 1.25 13.52 -9.63
CA LYS A 409 2.05 13.86 -8.44
C LYS A 409 3.54 13.61 -8.66
N ARG A 410 3.89 12.49 -9.29
CA ARG A 410 5.28 12.13 -9.54
C ARG A 410 5.94 13.01 -10.59
N VAL A 411 5.23 13.39 -11.66
CA VAL A 411 5.73 14.37 -12.65
C VAL A 411 5.98 15.71 -11.98
N ARG A 412 5.01 16.25 -11.22
CA ARG A 412 5.18 17.52 -10.50
C ARG A 412 6.31 17.47 -9.47
N GLY A 413 6.38 16.41 -8.67
CA GLY A 413 7.47 16.17 -7.72
C GLY A 413 8.83 16.05 -8.40
N GLY A 414 8.89 15.38 -9.56
CA GLY A 414 10.09 15.27 -10.39
C GLY A 414 10.59 16.62 -10.90
N ILE A 415 9.70 17.45 -11.46
CA ILE A 415 10.00 18.83 -11.90
C ILE A 415 10.58 19.64 -10.74
N PHE A 416 9.95 19.59 -9.57
CA PHE A 416 10.42 20.29 -8.36
C PHE A 416 11.85 19.87 -7.97
N VAL A 417 12.12 18.56 -7.90
CA VAL A 417 13.45 18.04 -7.56
C VAL A 417 14.49 18.40 -8.61
N LEU A 418 14.13 18.33 -9.90
CA LEU A 418 15.01 18.68 -11.01
C LEU A 418 15.38 20.17 -10.99
N ARG A 419 14.41 21.08 -10.79
CA ARG A 419 14.68 22.53 -10.65
C ARG A 419 15.63 22.83 -9.49
N ARG A 420 15.36 22.24 -8.32
CA ARG A 420 16.21 22.40 -7.14
C ARG A 420 17.63 21.87 -7.38
N SER A 421 17.75 20.74 -8.06
CA SER A 421 19.06 20.13 -8.38
C SER A 421 19.83 20.94 -9.41
N LEU A 422 19.15 21.45 -10.43
CA LEU A 422 19.72 22.33 -11.46
C LEU A 422 20.22 23.65 -10.87
N ALA A 423 19.44 24.28 -9.99
CA ALA A 423 19.85 25.50 -9.29
C ALA A 423 21.12 25.28 -8.45
N ARG A 424 21.21 24.13 -7.75
CA ARG A 424 22.42 23.75 -7.00
C ARG A 424 23.61 23.51 -7.92
N ALA A 425 23.43 22.81 -9.04
CA ALA A 425 24.49 22.54 -10.01
C ALA A 425 25.04 23.86 -10.59
N ARG A 426 24.17 24.79 -10.98
CA ARG A 426 24.53 26.14 -11.45
C ARG A 426 25.27 26.95 -10.39
N ALA A 427 24.77 26.99 -9.16
CA ALA A 427 25.43 27.68 -8.05
C ALA A 427 26.82 27.10 -7.73
N ALA A 428 27.02 25.79 -7.92
CA ALA A 428 28.31 25.14 -7.74
C ALA A 428 29.32 25.49 -8.85
N LEU A 429 28.86 25.74 -10.08
CA LEU A 429 29.72 26.22 -11.18
C LEU A 429 30.24 27.64 -10.93
N HIS A 430 29.49 28.48 -10.20
CA HIS A 430 29.90 29.84 -9.85
C HIS A 430 30.91 29.92 -8.67
N LYS A 431 31.14 28.82 -7.92
CA LYS A 431 32.13 28.75 -6.83
C LYS A 431 33.34 27.89 -7.25
N ALA A 432 34.15 28.42 -8.16
CA ALA A 432 35.23 27.69 -8.84
C ALA A 432 36.51 27.41 -8.02
N ASP A 433 36.45 27.27 -6.68
CA ASP A 433 37.66 27.04 -5.83
C ASP A 433 37.58 25.85 -4.87
N ALA A 434 36.68 24.89 -5.07
CA ALA A 434 36.67 23.65 -4.29
C ALA A 434 36.59 22.41 -5.20
N ALA A 435 37.54 22.31 -6.13
CA ALA A 435 37.80 21.09 -6.88
C ALA A 435 38.71 20.15 -6.08
N GLN A 436 38.17 19.48 -5.06
CA GLN A 436 38.79 18.27 -4.52
C GLN A 436 37.72 17.37 -3.91
N SER A 437 37.64 16.13 -4.44
CA SER A 437 36.71 15.04 -4.09
C SER A 437 35.28 15.16 -4.63
N ARG A 438 35.09 14.87 -5.92
CA ARG A 438 33.78 14.41 -6.43
C ARG A 438 33.95 13.02 -7.04
N LYS A 439 33.55 11.99 -6.29
CA LYS A 439 33.40 10.62 -6.82
C LYS A 439 32.29 10.60 -7.89
N PRO A 440 32.42 9.79 -8.95
CA PRO A 440 31.35 9.64 -9.94
C PRO A 440 30.15 8.95 -9.28
N ALA A 441 28.99 9.61 -9.31
CA ALA A 441 27.77 9.11 -8.70
C ALA A 441 26.91 8.39 -9.75
N LEU A 442 26.55 7.14 -9.46
CA LEU A 442 25.59 6.37 -10.25
C LEU A 442 24.17 6.94 -10.07
N TYR A 443 23.29 6.70 -11.05
CA TYR A 443 21.90 7.18 -11.23
C TYR A 443 20.91 6.96 -10.05
N HIS A 444 21.34 6.24 -9.01
CA HIS A 444 20.47 5.52 -8.09
C HIS A 444 19.83 6.32 -6.93
N THR A 445 20.31 7.49 -6.52
CA THR A 445 19.72 8.24 -5.38
C THR A 445 20.09 9.72 -5.31
N ASN A 446 20.96 10.19 -6.19
CA ASN A 446 21.50 11.55 -6.19
C ASN A 446 21.31 12.22 -7.55
N ILE A 447 20.06 12.58 -7.89
CA ILE A 447 19.78 13.53 -9.00
C ILE A 447 20.64 14.81 -8.85
N ILE A 448 21.06 15.11 -7.62
CA ILE A 448 21.92 16.24 -7.23
C ILE A 448 23.34 16.17 -7.86
N SER A 449 23.78 15.04 -8.42
CA SER A 449 25.14 14.85 -8.93
C SER A 449 25.29 14.82 -10.44
N HIS A 450 24.20 14.90 -11.21
CA HIS A 450 24.25 14.93 -12.67
C HIS A 450 24.81 16.26 -13.19
N PRO A 451 25.49 16.27 -14.36
CA PRO A 451 25.87 17.48 -15.05
C PRO A 451 24.66 18.39 -15.30
N GLU A 452 24.89 19.71 -15.23
CA GLU A 452 23.88 20.73 -15.55
C GLU A 452 23.09 20.47 -16.86
N PRO A 453 23.71 20.08 -17.99
CA PRO A 453 22.97 19.86 -19.24
C PRO A 453 22.02 18.66 -19.16
N GLU A 454 22.39 17.58 -18.47
CA GLU A 454 21.52 16.41 -18.28
C GLU A 454 20.31 16.76 -17.41
N LEU A 455 20.53 17.54 -16.34
CA LEU A 455 19.46 18.03 -15.48
C LEU A 455 18.50 18.97 -16.22
N ALA A 456 19.03 19.84 -17.08
CA ALA A 456 18.22 20.73 -17.90
C ALA A 456 17.40 19.95 -18.93
N ALA A 457 17.98 18.96 -19.61
CA ALA A 457 17.27 18.10 -20.54
C ALA A 457 16.18 17.27 -19.86
N ALA A 458 16.48 16.68 -18.70
CA ALA A 458 15.50 15.94 -17.92
C ALA A 458 14.36 16.84 -17.42
N LEU A 459 14.67 18.06 -16.96
CA LEU A 459 13.65 19.04 -16.55
C LEU A 459 12.71 19.38 -17.71
N LYS A 460 13.29 19.73 -18.87
CA LYS A 460 12.52 20.07 -20.07
C LYS A 460 11.61 18.92 -20.48
N LEU A 461 12.11 17.69 -20.49
CA LEU A 461 11.32 16.51 -20.83
C LEU A 461 10.08 16.34 -19.93
N HIS A 462 10.22 16.60 -18.62
CA HIS A 462 9.10 16.51 -17.69
C HIS A 462 8.11 17.67 -17.85
N GLU A 463 8.60 18.89 -18.10
CA GLU A 463 7.76 20.06 -18.41
C GLU A 463 6.97 19.84 -19.70
N ASP A 464 7.62 19.36 -20.76
CA ASP A 464 7.01 19.04 -22.04
C ASP A 464 5.96 17.93 -21.88
N PHE A 465 6.25 16.88 -21.11
CA PHE A 465 5.27 15.83 -20.80
C PHE A 465 4.07 16.38 -20.04
N LEU A 466 4.28 17.23 -19.03
CA LEU A 466 3.18 17.84 -18.26
C LEU A 466 2.30 18.70 -19.16
N GLN A 467 2.89 19.54 -20.01
CA GLN A 467 2.14 20.34 -20.98
C GLN A 467 1.36 19.48 -21.97
N TRP A 468 2.02 18.43 -22.50
CA TRP A 468 1.36 17.45 -23.36
C TRP A 468 0.18 16.80 -22.66
N TYR A 469 0.34 16.34 -21.42
CA TYR A 469 -0.70 15.62 -20.69
C TYR A 469 -1.94 16.50 -20.46
N ILE A 470 -1.75 17.76 -20.06
CA ILE A 470 -2.86 18.70 -19.88
C ILE A 470 -3.56 18.97 -21.23
N ARG A 471 -2.81 19.20 -22.31
CA ARG A 471 -3.40 19.37 -23.66
C ARG A 471 -4.12 18.10 -24.15
N PHE A 472 -3.58 16.92 -23.85
CA PHE A 472 -4.19 15.63 -24.14
C PHE A 472 -5.54 15.50 -23.43
N LEU A 473 -5.62 15.82 -22.14
CA LEU A 473 -6.91 15.82 -21.42
C LEU A 473 -7.95 16.72 -22.10
N ARG A 474 -7.54 17.90 -22.57
CA ARG A 474 -8.43 18.79 -23.34
C ARG A 474 -8.89 18.15 -24.65
N ALA A 475 -7.97 17.52 -25.39
CA ALA A 475 -8.28 16.85 -26.65
C ALA A 475 -9.24 15.66 -26.47
N GLU A 476 -9.22 15.00 -25.31
CA GLU A 476 -10.18 13.96 -24.96
C GLU A 476 -11.58 14.51 -24.62
N LEU A 477 -11.79 15.83 -24.59
CA LEU A 477 -13.08 16.50 -24.40
C LEU A 477 -13.73 17.00 -25.70
N VAL A 478 -13.14 16.71 -26.87
CA VAL A 478 -13.73 17.11 -28.16
C VAL A 478 -15.11 16.45 -28.32
N PRO A 479 -16.13 17.14 -28.88
CA PRO A 479 -17.49 16.59 -29.01
C PRO A 479 -17.59 15.22 -29.70
N THR A 480 -16.69 14.93 -30.64
CA THR A 480 -16.62 13.64 -31.36
C THR A 480 -16.05 12.49 -30.52
N ALA A 481 -15.50 12.74 -29.34
CA ALA A 481 -14.92 11.71 -28.49
C ALA A 481 -16.01 10.88 -27.79
N SER A 482 -15.67 9.64 -27.42
CA SER A 482 -16.63 8.77 -26.73
C SER A 482 -16.89 9.25 -25.29
N TYR A 483 -18.07 8.90 -24.77
CA TYR A 483 -18.45 9.19 -23.38
C TYR A 483 -17.38 8.73 -22.36
N GLN A 484 -16.75 7.58 -22.59
CA GLN A 484 -15.69 7.05 -21.72
C GLN A 484 -14.50 8.01 -21.66
N ARG A 485 -14.08 8.57 -22.81
CA ARG A 485 -13.00 9.55 -22.90
C ARG A 485 -13.35 10.83 -22.17
N HIS A 486 -14.55 11.37 -22.42
CA HIS A 486 -15.06 12.57 -21.75
C HIS A 486 -15.04 12.42 -20.23
N VAL A 487 -15.70 11.38 -19.69
CA VAL A 487 -15.83 11.19 -18.25
C VAL A 487 -14.48 10.94 -17.58
N THR A 488 -13.60 10.16 -18.21
CA THR A 488 -12.27 9.88 -17.66
C THR A 488 -11.42 11.14 -17.64
N SER A 489 -11.44 11.93 -18.71
CA SER A 489 -10.75 13.22 -18.78
C SER A 489 -11.27 14.21 -17.74
N LEU A 490 -12.59 14.40 -17.65
CA LEU A 490 -13.19 15.26 -16.63
C LEU A 490 -12.79 14.85 -15.21
N LYS A 491 -12.87 13.56 -14.89
CA LYS A 491 -12.46 13.06 -13.56
C LYS A 491 -10.98 13.30 -13.29
N ALA A 492 -10.11 13.09 -14.28
CA ALA A 492 -8.68 13.36 -14.15
C ALA A 492 -8.42 14.86 -13.91
N ILE A 493 -9.05 15.75 -14.68
CA ILE A 493 -8.95 17.21 -14.53
C ILE A 493 -9.43 17.65 -13.14
N ILE A 494 -10.60 17.16 -12.68
CA ILE A 494 -11.12 17.45 -11.35
C ILE A 494 -10.10 17.05 -10.27
N LYS A 495 -9.46 15.88 -10.40
CA LYS A 495 -8.43 15.46 -9.45
C LYS A 495 -7.18 16.34 -9.51
N ILE A 496 -6.76 16.79 -10.68
CA ILE A 496 -5.63 17.73 -10.83
C ILE A 496 -5.97 19.06 -10.13
N ILE A 497 -7.14 19.65 -10.41
CA ILE A 497 -7.59 20.88 -9.78
C ILE A 497 -7.67 20.73 -8.26
N GLN A 498 -8.22 19.62 -7.77
CA GLN A 498 -8.31 19.34 -6.33
C GLN A 498 -6.92 19.22 -5.68
N LEU A 499 -5.95 18.60 -6.35
CA LEU A 499 -4.58 18.50 -5.85
C LEU A 499 -3.88 19.87 -5.82
N GLU A 500 -4.16 20.72 -6.81
CA GLU A 500 -3.50 22.01 -6.98
C GLU A 500 -4.17 23.14 -6.19
N ALA A 501 -5.39 22.92 -5.72
CA ALA A 501 -6.09 23.82 -4.79
C ALA A 501 -5.64 23.63 -3.33
N VAL A 502 -4.84 22.60 -3.00
CA VAL A 502 -4.34 22.38 -1.64
C VAL A 502 -3.31 23.46 -1.28
N PRO A 503 -3.44 24.16 -0.13
CA PRO A 503 -2.60 25.32 0.20
C PRO A 503 -1.13 24.99 0.52
N VAL A 504 -0.85 23.76 0.93
CA VAL A 504 0.51 23.29 1.21
C VAL A 504 0.77 22.06 0.36
N LYS A 505 1.69 22.18 -0.60
CA LYS A 505 2.08 21.09 -1.51
C LYS A 505 3.51 20.68 -1.24
N THR A 506 3.78 19.38 -1.34
CA THR A 506 5.13 18.82 -1.18
C THR A 506 6.05 19.08 -2.38
N TRP A 507 5.52 19.67 -3.46
CA TRP A 507 6.21 19.85 -4.76
C TRP A 507 6.10 21.28 -5.31
N GLU A 508 5.88 22.29 -4.47
CA GLU A 508 5.73 23.68 -4.90
C GLU A 508 6.83 24.57 -4.31
N THR A 509 7.33 25.49 -5.13
CA THR A 509 8.13 26.67 -4.74
C THR A 509 7.32 27.94 -5.00
N THR A 510 7.67 29.08 -4.40
CA THR A 510 6.99 30.37 -4.58
C THR A 510 6.83 30.82 -6.04
N ASP A 511 7.67 30.31 -6.97
CA ASP A 511 7.64 30.63 -8.41
C ASP A 511 6.85 29.64 -9.28
N ASP A 512 6.26 28.57 -8.71
CA ASP A 512 5.69 27.45 -9.49
C ASP A 512 4.23 27.68 -9.97
N GLY A 513 3.55 28.71 -9.45
CA GLY A 513 2.12 28.95 -9.71
C GLY A 513 1.76 29.29 -11.16
N THR A 514 2.73 29.70 -11.98
CA THR A 514 2.51 30.19 -13.35
C THR A 514 2.46 29.08 -14.41
N ILE A 515 2.95 27.87 -14.11
CA ILE A 515 3.18 26.86 -15.16
C ILE A 515 1.95 26.02 -15.44
N LEU A 516 1.15 25.72 -14.43
CA LEU A 516 -0.05 24.91 -14.62
C LEU A 516 -1.23 25.76 -15.11
N PHE A 517 -1.48 26.90 -14.47
CA PHE A 517 -2.64 27.73 -14.79
C PHE A 517 -2.51 28.49 -16.10
N SER A 518 -1.29 28.75 -16.59
CA SER A 518 -1.10 29.30 -17.94
C SER A 518 -1.55 28.35 -19.06
N ILE A 519 -1.69 27.05 -18.78
CA ILE A 519 -2.18 26.06 -19.75
C ILE A 519 -3.72 26.04 -19.82
N PHE A 520 -4.40 26.55 -18.78
CA PHE A 520 -5.86 26.68 -18.74
C PHE A 520 -6.29 27.99 -19.42
N ASP A 521 -6.26 27.99 -20.75
CA ASP A 521 -6.69 29.09 -21.62
C ASP A 521 -8.21 29.10 -21.93
N SER A 522 -8.67 30.04 -22.74
CA SER A 522 -10.07 30.16 -23.16
C SER A 522 -10.59 28.97 -24.00
N THR A 523 -9.71 28.09 -24.48
CA THR A 523 -10.16 26.90 -25.19
C THR A 523 -10.66 25.81 -24.23
N TRP A 524 -10.23 25.85 -22.96
CA TRP A 524 -10.77 24.96 -21.92
C TRP A 524 -12.20 25.31 -21.55
N SER A 525 -12.50 26.60 -21.38
CA SER A 525 -13.87 27.04 -21.12
C SER A 525 -14.76 26.64 -22.28
N ARG A 526 -14.31 26.81 -23.53
CA ARG A 526 -15.04 26.32 -24.70
C ARG A 526 -15.28 24.80 -24.66
N ALA A 527 -14.24 23.98 -24.49
CA ALA A 527 -14.39 22.52 -24.46
C ALA A 527 -15.36 22.03 -23.37
N LEU A 528 -15.34 22.66 -22.19
CA LEU A 528 -16.26 22.31 -21.09
C LEU A 528 -17.70 22.76 -21.36
N LEU A 529 -17.88 23.93 -21.98
CA LEU A 529 -19.20 24.44 -22.34
C LEU A 529 -19.81 23.63 -23.49
N ASP A 530 -19.01 23.19 -24.45
CA ASP A 530 -19.48 22.36 -25.58
C ASP A 530 -20.00 21.02 -25.09
N LEU A 531 -19.33 20.42 -24.11
CA LEU A 531 -19.77 19.20 -23.47
C LEU A 531 -21.11 19.36 -22.71
N LEU A 532 -21.46 20.58 -22.31
CA LEU A 532 -22.73 20.87 -21.64
C LEU A 532 -23.93 20.77 -22.61
N MET A 533 -23.69 20.86 -23.93
CA MET A 533 -24.71 21.01 -24.98
C MET A 533 -24.64 19.97 -26.11
N ASP A 534 -23.76 18.98 -26.03
CA ASP A 534 -23.56 17.98 -27.10
C ASP A 534 -24.85 17.17 -27.40
N PRO A 535 -25.32 17.08 -28.68
CA PRO A 535 -24.58 16.56 -29.84
C PRO A 535 -24.48 17.52 -31.04
N PHE A 536 -23.24 17.95 -31.32
CA PHE A 536 -22.71 18.59 -32.55
C PHE A 536 -23.27 19.96 -33.00
N ASP A 537 -22.47 21.02 -32.79
CA ASP A 537 -22.17 22.05 -33.81
C ASP A 537 -20.93 22.88 -33.42
N ASP A 538 -19.93 22.89 -34.31
CA ASP A 538 -18.71 23.69 -34.21
C ASP A 538 -18.96 25.14 -34.69
N LEU A 539 -18.73 26.13 -33.83
CA LEU A 539 -18.70 27.55 -34.22
C LEU A 539 -17.50 28.28 -33.59
N PRO A 540 -16.89 29.24 -34.30
CA PRO A 540 -15.61 29.87 -33.93
C PRO A 540 -15.69 30.72 -32.64
N SER A 541 -14.54 30.84 -31.97
CA SER A 541 -14.38 31.49 -30.67
C SER A 541 -14.20 33.01 -30.75
N PRO A 542 -14.68 33.77 -29.76
CA PRO A 542 -14.19 35.12 -29.47
C PRO A 542 -12.96 35.03 -28.56
N GLN A 543 -11.85 35.65 -28.98
CA GLN A 543 -10.64 35.78 -28.18
C GLN A 543 -10.75 36.98 -27.24
N GLY A 544 -10.37 36.82 -25.96
CA GLY A 544 -10.15 37.94 -25.02
C GLY A 544 -11.33 38.36 -24.14
N VAL A 545 -12.35 37.51 -23.96
CA VAL A 545 -13.57 37.84 -23.21
C VAL A 545 -13.54 37.24 -21.79
N SER A 546 -14.09 37.91 -20.79
CA SER A 546 -14.14 37.40 -19.41
C SER A 546 -14.98 36.10 -19.31
N PRO A 547 -14.78 35.25 -18.28
CA PRO A 547 -15.52 33.99 -18.14
C PRO A 547 -17.05 34.16 -18.07
N SER A 548 -17.54 35.24 -17.45
CA SER A 548 -18.96 35.58 -17.32
C SER A 548 -19.59 35.99 -18.65
N GLU A 549 -18.89 36.82 -19.43
CA GLU A 549 -19.33 37.24 -20.77
C GLU A 549 -19.28 36.08 -21.78
N SER A 550 -18.26 35.22 -21.71
CA SER A 550 -18.18 33.99 -22.52
C SER A 550 -19.35 33.05 -22.22
N LEU A 551 -19.75 32.95 -20.95
CA LEU A 551 -20.87 32.15 -20.50
C LEU A 551 -22.22 32.74 -20.91
N ALA A 552 -22.38 34.07 -20.88
CA ALA A 552 -23.56 34.76 -21.39
C ALA A 552 -23.75 34.56 -22.90
N GLN A 553 -22.67 34.68 -23.69
CA GLN A 553 -22.70 34.41 -25.13
C GLN A 553 -22.99 32.93 -25.45
N PHE A 554 -22.49 32.02 -24.63
CA PHE A 554 -22.84 30.61 -24.72
C PHE A 554 -24.31 30.37 -24.40
N LEU A 555 -24.84 30.96 -23.33
CA LEU A 555 -26.24 30.86 -22.91
C LEU A 555 -27.22 31.31 -24.00
N ALA A 556 -26.93 32.41 -24.70
CA ALA A 556 -27.75 32.87 -25.82
C ALA A 556 -27.84 31.80 -26.93
N ARG A 557 -26.70 31.22 -27.32
CA ARG A 557 -26.64 30.15 -28.32
C ARG A 557 -27.30 28.86 -27.85
N ALA A 558 -27.07 28.47 -26.59
CA ALA A 558 -27.63 27.29 -25.99
C ALA A 558 -29.16 27.36 -25.91
N ASN A 559 -29.70 28.52 -25.55
CA ASN A 559 -31.14 28.78 -25.56
C ASN A 559 -31.74 28.65 -26.96
N GLN A 560 -31.07 29.22 -27.97
CA GLN A 560 -31.51 29.11 -29.36
C GLN A 560 -31.54 27.64 -29.81
N LEU A 561 -30.48 26.89 -29.53
CA LEU A 561 -30.39 25.48 -29.88
C LEU A 561 -31.43 24.62 -29.14
N ALA A 562 -31.63 24.85 -27.84
CA ALA A 562 -32.64 24.13 -27.05
C ALA A 562 -34.07 24.42 -27.52
N ASN A 563 -34.35 25.65 -27.96
CA ASN A 563 -35.63 26.02 -28.56
C ASN A 563 -35.82 25.34 -29.92
N GLN A 564 -34.77 25.28 -30.75
CA GLN A 564 -34.84 24.68 -32.09
C GLN A 564 -34.99 23.16 -32.08
N THR A 565 -34.31 22.46 -31.17
CA THR A 565 -34.33 20.99 -31.14
C THR A 565 -35.42 20.42 -30.26
N GLY A 566 -35.91 21.19 -29.26
CA GLY A 566 -36.88 20.73 -28.27
C GLY A 566 -36.38 19.57 -27.39
N ARG A 567 -35.10 19.20 -27.47
CA ARG A 567 -34.58 18.02 -26.76
C ARG A 567 -34.33 18.32 -25.28
N ALA A 568 -34.68 17.36 -24.43
CA ALA A 568 -34.56 17.50 -22.97
C ALA A 568 -33.11 17.61 -22.47
N ASP A 569 -32.14 17.03 -23.17
CA ASP A 569 -30.71 17.16 -22.88
C ASP A 569 -30.18 18.58 -23.16
N HIS A 570 -30.59 19.20 -24.27
CA HIS A 570 -30.23 20.59 -24.59
C HIS A 570 -30.83 21.57 -23.57
N ALA A 571 -32.08 21.35 -23.18
CA ALA A 571 -32.74 22.08 -22.11
C ALA A 571 -31.99 21.94 -20.76
N ASN A 572 -31.53 20.73 -20.42
CA ASN A 572 -30.72 20.50 -19.22
C ASN A 572 -29.37 21.24 -19.27
N GLY A 573 -28.75 21.34 -20.45
CA GLY A 573 -27.55 22.13 -20.68
C GLY A 573 -27.78 23.61 -20.40
N VAL A 574 -28.85 24.19 -20.97
CA VAL A 574 -29.27 25.58 -20.70
C VAL A 574 -29.47 25.85 -19.20
N ALA A 575 -30.20 24.98 -18.50
CA ALA A 575 -30.44 25.14 -17.06
C ALA A 575 -29.12 25.17 -16.25
N ARG A 576 -28.19 24.28 -16.59
CA ARG A 576 -26.85 24.25 -15.94
C ARG A 576 -26.01 25.47 -16.28
N ALA A 577 -26.13 26.00 -17.50
CA ALA A 577 -25.42 27.21 -17.90
C ALA A 577 -25.94 28.43 -17.11
N TYR A 578 -27.25 28.52 -16.87
CA TYR A 578 -27.84 29.55 -16.00
C TYR A 578 -27.39 29.41 -14.55
N GLU A 579 -27.32 28.19 -14.02
CA GLU A 579 -26.79 27.92 -12.68
C GLU A 579 -25.33 28.40 -12.54
N LEU A 580 -24.49 28.08 -13.54
CA LEU A 580 -23.11 28.54 -13.58
C LEU A 580 -23.02 30.06 -13.67
N LEU A 581 -23.85 30.71 -14.50
CA LEU A 581 -23.83 32.17 -14.65
C LEU A 581 -24.22 32.83 -13.33
N HIS A 582 -25.29 32.37 -12.70
CA HIS A 582 -25.70 32.82 -11.37
C HIS A 582 -24.58 32.64 -10.33
N ARG A 583 -23.85 31.52 -10.36
CA ARG A 583 -22.75 31.26 -9.42
C ARG A 583 -21.54 32.15 -9.65
N PHE A 584 -21.23 32.48 -10.90
CA PHE A 584 -20.09 33.32 -11.30
C PHE A 584 -20.41 34.81 -11.42
N SER A 585 -21.67 35.22 -11.22
CA SER A 585 -22.05 36.63 -11.16
C SER A 585 -21.27 37.37 -10.05
N PRO A 586 -20.74 38.57 -10.35
CA PRO A 586 -19.79 39.27 -9.48
C PRO A 586 -20.41 39.75 -8.16
N ASP A 587 -21.69 40.11 -8.18
CA ASP A 587 -22.42 40.70 -7.05
C ASP A 587 -23.86 40.14 -6.93
N GLN A 588 -24.56 40.54 -5.88
CA GLN A 588 -25.95 40.15 -5.65
C GLN A 588 -26.88 40.81 -6.67
N ASP A 589 -26.60 42.03 -7.11
CA ASP A 589 -27.46 42.75 -8.06
C ASP A 589 -27.48 42.05 -9.43
N ALA A 590 -26.33 41.60 -9.94
CA ALA A 590 -26.28 40.81 -11.17
C ALA A 590 -26.98 39.44 -11.04
N LYS A 591 -27.03 38.85 -9.83
CA LYS A 591 -27.80 37.62 -9.58
C LYS A 591 -29.30 37.87 -9.60
N HIS A 592 -29.76 38.96 -8.97
CA HIS A 592 -31.17 39.35 -8.99
C HIS A 592 -31.62 39.69 -10.41
N ALA A 593 -30.83 40.46 -11.17
CA ALA A 593 -31.12 40.79 -12.56
C ALA A 593 -31.26 39.53 -13.44
N LEU A 594 -30.39 38.54 -13.25
CA LEU A 594 -30.47 37.27 -13.99
C LEU A 594 -31.75 36.48 -13.65
N LEU A 595 -32.16 36.48 -12.38
CA LEU A 595 -33.40 35.81 -11.95
C LEU A 595 -34.64 36.54 -12.48
N GLU A 596 -34.64 37.88 -12.49
CA GLU A 596 -35.72 38.68 -13.09
C GLU A 596 -35.86 38.39 -14.59
N GLU A 597 -34.74 38.31 -15.32
CA GLU A 597 -34.73 37.94 -16.74
C GLU A 597 -35.31 36.53 -16.97
N LEU A 598 -34.93 35.56 -16.15
CA LEU A 598 -35.45 34.19 -16.20
C LEU A 598 -36.95 34.13 -15.93
N ILE A 599 -37.44 34.85 -14.92
CA ILE A 599 -38.87 34.92 -14.57
C ILE A 599 -39.66 35.58 -15.70
N ALA A 600 -39.18 36.71 -16.24
CA ALA A 600 -39.81 37.39 -17.36
C ALA A 600 -39.88 36.50 -18.61
N ALA A 601 -38.80 35.76 -18.91
CA ALA A 601 -38.76 34.80 -20.01
C ALA A 601 -39.75 33.64 -19.79
N LEU A 602 -39.86 33.10 -18.58
CA LEU A 602 -40.80 32.04 -18.24
C LEU A 602 -42.26 32.52 -18.38
N MET A 603 -42.57 33.70 -17.83
CA MET A 603 -43.91 34.31 -17.93
C MET A 603 -44.33 34.52 -19.39
N LYS A 604 -43.41 34.98 -20.25
CA LYS A 604 -43.67 35.13 -21.68
C LYS A 604 -44.00 33.80 -22.36
N ARG A 605 -43.30 32.72 -22.00
CA ARG A 605 -43.55 31.37 -22.55
C ARG A 605 -44.86 30.77 -22.04
N ILE A 606 -45.23 31.02 -20.78
CA ILE A 606 -46.52 30.61 -20.21
C ILE A 606 -47.67 31.31 -20.93
N ALA A 607 -47.58 32.62 -21.13
CA ALA A 607 -48.59 33.37 -21.88
C ALA A 607 -48.77 32.83 -23.32
N ALA A 608 -47.67 32.49 -24.00
CA ALA A 608 -47.74 31.87 -25.33
C ALA A 608 -48.38 30.46 -25.31
N ALA A 609 -48.16 29.69 -24.24
CA ALA A 609 -48.77 28.37 -24.06
C ALA A 609 -50.26 28.45 -23.71
N GLU A 610 -50.68 29.48 -22.96
CA GLU A 610 -52.07 29.79 -22.68
C GLU A 610 -52.84 30.16 -23.97
N ASP A 611 -52.19 30.87 -24.90
CA ASP A 611 -52.76 31.23 -26.20
C ASP A 611 -52.84 30.01 -27.15
N ASN A 612 -51.74 29.28 -27.33
CA ASN A 612 -51.70 28.10 -28.21
C ASN A 612 -50.63 27.09 -27.76
N LEU A 613 -51.05 26.11 -26.97
CA LEU A 613 -50.18 25.09 -26.41
C LEU A 613 -49.38 24.30 -27.46
N GLY A 614 -49.99 23.97 -28.61
CA GLY A 614 -49.33 23.19 -29.66
C GLY A 614 -48.18 23.94 -30.33
N LEU A 615 -48.36 25.25 -30.54
CA LEU A 615 -47.34 26.13 -31.13
C LEU A 615 -46.26 26.49 -30.10
N ALA A 616 -46.64 26.69 -28.84
CA ALA A 616 -45.70 26.99 -27.75
C ALA A 616 -44.74 25.83 -27.43
N VAL A 617 -45.19 24.57 -27.58
CA VAL A 617 -44.33 23.39 -27.41
C VAL A 617 -43.27 23.30 -28.51
N LEU A 618 -43.56 23.78 -29.72
CA LEU A 618 -42.64 23.78 -30.86
C LEU A 618 -41.68 24.98 -30.84
N ASP A 619 -42.16 26.18 -30.52
CA ASP A 619 -41.38 27.42 -30.63
C ASP A 619 -40.70 27.84 -29.31
N ALA A 620 -41.22 27.40 -28.17
CA ALA A 620 -40.78 27.91 -26.86
C ALA A 620 -40.87 26.88 -25.70
N PRO A 621 -40.24 25.69 -25.81
CA PRO A 621 -40.30 24.65 -24.77
C PRO A 621 -39.77 25.16 -23.41
N THR A 622 -40.49 24.89 -22.31
CA THR A 622 -40.18 25.44 -20.97
C THR A 622 -39.16 24.60 -20.17
N HIS A 623 -38.84 23.39 -20.63
CA HIS A 623 -38.00 22.43 -19.90
C HIS A 623 -36.60 22.94 -19.51
N GLY A 624 -36.04 23.93 -20.23
CA GLY A 624 -34.71 24.50 -19.91
C GLY A 624 -34.71 25.51 -18.75
N PHE A 625 -35.90 25.93 -18.30
CA PHE A 625 -36.09 26.96 -17.27
C PHE A 625 -36.69 26.40 -15.97
N SER A 626 -37.10 25.13 -15.97
CA SER A 626 -37.65 24.46 -14.80
C SER A 626 -36.81 23.23 -14.44
N ARG A 627 -35.94 23.35 -13.44
CA ARG A 627 -35.37 22.19 -12.74
C ARG A 627 -35.64 22.33 -11.24
N ARG A 628 -35.96 21.21 -10.59
CA ARG A 628 -36.00 21.11 -9.12
C ARG A 628 -34.64 21.31 -8.50
#